data_AF-F7S6A3-F1
#
_entry.id   AF-F7S6A3-F1
#
_cell.length_a   1.000
_cell.length_b   1.000
_cell.length_c   1.000
_cell.angle_alpha   90.00
_cell.angle_beta   90.00
_cell.angle_gamma   90.00
#
_symmetry.space_group_name_H-M   'P 1'
#
loop_
_entity.id
_entity.type
_entity.pdbx_description
1 polymer ?
#
loop_
_entity_poly.entity_id
_entity_poly.type
_entity_poly.pdbx_seq_one_letter_code
_entity_poly.pdbx_strand_id
1 'polypeptide(L)'
;MPERRIWTDAADETIRRMRVDGATWAAIAAVLGLSRNTIIERGRRLCAAGGPSQAARPKPPPEDDPNRPPLPAGHPRSWGLLTRGTILEGTAFVPLAAPGREDER
;
A
#
# COMPACT_ATOMS: atom_id res chain seq x y z
N MET A 1 38.80 -19.91 -4.90
CA MET A 1 37.48 -20.48 -4.50
C MET A 1 37.03 -19.73 -3.26
N PRO A 2 35.77 -19.24 -3.18
CA PRO A 2 35.29 -18.61 -1.95
C PRO A 2 35.24 -19.65 -0.82
N GLU A 3 35.81 -19.31 0.34
CA GLU A 3 35.78 -20.20 1.50
C GLU A 3 34.34 -20.39 2.01
N ARG A 4 34.00 -21.65 2.30
CA ARG A 4 32.68 -22.01 2.81
C ARG A 4 32.62 -21.59 4.27
N ARG A 5 31.85 -20.54 4.57
CA ARG A 5 31.67 -20.07 5.94
C ARG A 5 31.04 -21.13 6.81
N ILE A 6 31.61 -21.32 8.00
CA ILE A 6 31.07 -22.16 9.06
C ILE A 6 30.10 -21.31 9.89
N TRP A 7 28.86 -21.77 10.02
CA TRP A 7 27.87 -21.15 10.92
C TRP A 7 28.10 -21.67 12.34
N THR A 8 28.06 -20.77 13.30
CA THR A 8 28.17 -21.10 14.73
C THR A 8 26.81 -21.03 15.41
N ASP A 9 26.62 -21.80 16.47
CA ASP A 9 25.38 -21.79 17.26
C ASP A 9 25.09 -20.40 17.83
N ALA A 10 26.13 -19.64 18.21
CA ALA A 10 26.00 -18.27 18.68
C ALA A 10 25.45 -17.32 17.60
N ALA A 11 25.85 -17.50 16.34
CA ALA A 11 25.33 -16.70 15.23
C ALA A 11 23.86 -17.05 14.94
N ASP A 12 23.51 -18.34 14.98
CA ASP A 12 22.14 -18.79 14.80
C ASP A 12 21.22 -18.30 15.92
N GLU A 13 21.68 -18.33 17.17
CA GLU A 13 20.93 -17.82 18.30
C GLU A 13 20.72 -16.30 18.22
N THR A 14 21.74 -15.57 17.77
CA THR A 14 21.62 -14.14 17.49
C THR A 14 20.54 -13.86 16.44
N ILE A 15 20.48 -14.66 15.36
CA ILE A 15 19.44 -14.53 14.33
C ILE A 15 18.06 -14.77 14.93
N ARG A 16 17.87 -15.86 15.69
CA ARG A 16 16.56 -16.18 16.29
C ARG A 16 16.10 -15.09 17.25
N ARG A 17 16.94 -14.71 18.20
CA ARG A 17 16.62 -13.70 19.22
C ARG A 17 16.24 -12.38 18.58
N MET A 18 17.08 -11.86 17.67
CA MET A 18 16.79 -10.58 17.02
C MET A 18 15.51 -10.63 16.17
N ARG A 19 15.17 -11.79 15.58
CA ARG A 19 13.91 -11.93 14.84
C ARG A 19 12.70 -11.91 15.76
N VAL A 20 12.77 -12.56 16.92
CA VAL A 20 11.73 -12.47 17.96
C VAL A 20 11.58 -11.04 18.45
N ASP A 21 12.68 -10.31 18.63
CA ASP A 21 12.70 -8.89 19.02
C ASP A 21 12.19 -7.93 17.92
N GLY A 22 11.75 -8.46 16.77
CA GLY A 22 11.20 -7.66 15.67
C GLY A 22 12.24 -7.00 14.77
N ALA A 23 13.52 -7.40 14.87
CA ALA A 23 14.56 -6.82 14.03
C ALA A 23 14.40 -7.17 12.55
N THR A 24 14.82 -6.24 11.69
CA THR A 24 14.92 -6.48 10.25
C THR A 24 16.12 -7.37 9.93
N TRP A 25 16.07 -8.07 8.80
CA TRP A 25 17.22 -8.82 8.28
C TRP A 25 18.46 -7.94 8.06
N ALA A 26 18.27 -6.66 7.72
CA ALA A 26 19.37 -5.72 7.54
C ALA A 26 20.06 -5.38 8.87
N ALA A 27 19.30 -5.19 9.95
CA ALA A 27 19.87 -4.97 11.28
C ALA A 27 20.68 -6.17 11.77
N ILE A 28 20.16 -7.38 11.56
CA ILE A 28 20.86 -8.63 11.91
C ILE A 28 22.17 -8.77 11.10
N ALA A 29 22.11 -8.43 9.80
CA ALA A 29 23.29 -8.40 8.94
C ALA A 29 24.37 -7.42 9.42
N ALA A 30 23.97 -6.22 9.86
CA ALA A 30 24.90 -5.25 10.42
C ALA A 30 25.57 -5.78 11.70
N VAL A 31 24.80 -6.41 12.60
CA VAL A 31 25.33 -7.00 13.85
C VAL A 31 26.32 -8.13 13.59
N LEU A 32 26.04 -8.99 12.61
CA LEU A 32 26.88 -10.15 12.31
C LEU A 32 28.00 -9.84 11.29
N GLY A 33 28.06 -8.62 10.75
CA GLY A 33 29.05 -8.20 9.76
C GLY A 33 28.90 -8.89 8.40
N LEU A 34 27.66 -9.16 7.97
CA LEU A 34 27.37 -9.96 6.78
C LEU A 34 26.43 -9.27 5.82
N SER A 35 26.38 -9.77 4.59
CA SER A 35 25.35 -9.34 3.65
C SER A 35 23.95 -9.71 4.14
N ARG A 36 22.98 -8.85 3.83
CA ARG A 36 21.56 -9.11 4.10
C ARG A 36 21.08 -10.43 3.48
N ASN A 37 21.51 -10.75 2.26
CA ASN A 37 21.09 -11.98 1.57
C ASN A 37 21.57 -13.23 2.30
N THR A 38 22.82 -13.21 2.78
CA THR A 38 23.38 -14.31 3.58
C THR A 38 22.55 -14.57 4.84
N ILE A 39 22.11 -13.50 5.52
CA ILE A 39 21.25 -13.64 6.70
C ILE A 39 19.85 -14.15 6.34
N ILE A 40 19.24 -13.66 5.25
CA ILE A 40 17.91 -14.10 4.81
C ILE A 40 17.93 -15.61 4.53
N GLU A 41 18.93 -16.09 3.79
CA GLU A 41 19.07 -17.50 3.48
C GLU A 41 19.26 -18.35 4.73
N ARG A 42 20.12 -17.92 5.65
CA ARG A 42 20.34 -18.64 6.92
C ARG A 42 19.09 -18.63 7.79
N GLY A 43 18.46 -17.47 7.96
CA GLY A 43 17.24 -17.31 8.75
C GLY A 43 16.08 -18.17 8.24
N ARG A 44 15.95 -18.35 6.92
CA ARG A 44 15.00 -19.29 6.31
C ARG A 44 15.30 -20.74 6.68
N ARG A 45 16.57 -21.17 6.64
CA ARG A 45 16.98 -22.54 7.04
C ARG A 45 16.77 -22.81 8.53
N LEU A 46 16.86 -21.78 9.37
CA LEU A 46 16.58 -21.84 10.80
C LEU A 46 15.09 -21.73 11.14
N CYS A 47 14.21 -21.50 10.15
CA CYS A 47 12.81 -21.16 10.36
C CYS A 47 12.61 -20.00 11.36
N ALA A 48 13.50 -18.99 11.34
CA ALA A 48 13.48 -17.88 12.29
C ALA A 48 12.25 -16.98 12.09
N ALA A 49 11.28 -17.12 12.99
CA ALA A 49 9.99 -16.42 12.97
C ALA A 49 10.08 -15.00 13.59
N GLY A 50 9.08 -14.17 13.32
CA GLY A 50 8.97 -12.80 13.85
C GLY A 50 9.34 -11.72 12.83
N GLY A 51 9.99 -10.66 13.32
CA GLY A 51 10.32 -9.48 12.54
C GLY A 51 9.25 -8.41 12.53
N PRO A 52 9.57 -7.26 11.91
CA PRO A 52 8.61 -6.19 11.81
C PRO A 52 7.48 -6.64 10.90
N SER A 53 6.24 -6.58 11.43
CA SER A 53 5.05 -6.72 10.62
C SER A 53 5.09 -5.64 9.55
N GLN A 54 5.17 -6.03 8.28
CA GLN A 54 4.99 -5.06 7.22
C GLN A 54 3.53 -4.61 7.30
N ALA A 55 3.31 -3.35 7.67
CA ALA A 55 2.00 -2.74 7.53
C ALA A 55 1.51 -3.00 6.09
N ALA A 56 0.30 -3.52 5.96
CA ALA A 56 -0.29 -3.77 4.66
C ALA A 56 -0.24 -2.46 3.87
N ARG A 57 0.36 -2.49 2.67
CA ARG A 57 0.32 -1.33 1.79
C ARG A 57 -1.15 -1.02 1.50
N PRO A 58 -1.62 0.23 1.65
CA PRO A 58 -2.97 0.58 1.26
C PRO A 58 -3.14 0.26 -0.23
N LYS A 59 -4.26 -0.39 -0.57
CA LYS A 59 -4.60 -0.66 -1.96
C LYS A 59 -4.67 0.68 -2.69
N PRO A 60 -4.00 0.86 -3.84
CA PRO A 60 -4.15 2.08 -4.61
C PRO A 60 -5.63 2.29 -4.96
N PRO A 61 -6.11 3.55 -5.03
CA PRO A 61 -7.46 3.80 -5.50
C PRO A 61 -7.64 3.17 -6.89
N PRO A 62 -8.84 2.68 -7.21
CA PRO A 62 -9.10 2.17 -8.56
C PRO A 62 -8.78 3.28 -9.57
N GLU A 63 -7.91 2.96 -10.53
CA GLU A 63 -7.61 3.87 -11.64
C GLU A 63 -8.91 4.17 -12.41
N ASP A 64 -9.08 5.42 -12.81
CA ASP A 64 -10.23 5.83 -13.61
C ASP A 64 -10.04 5.25 -15.03
N ASP A 65 -10.91 4.32 -15.42
CA ASP A 65 -10.87 3.73 -16.76
C ASP A 65 -11.05 4.85 -17.82
N PRO A 66 -10.07 5.08 -18.71
CA PRO A 66 -10.17 6.12 -19.73
C PRO A 66 -11.30 5.87 -20.75
N ASN A 67 -11.76 4.62 -20.87
CA ASN A 67 -12.84 4.23 -21.80
C ASN A 67 -14.22 4.18 -21.13
N ARG A 68 -14.35 4.62 -19.87
CA ARG A 68 -15.65 4.66 -19.20
C ARG A 68 -16.62 5.62 -19.89
N PRO A 69 -17.93 5.32 -19.91
CA PRO A 69 -18.93 6.27 -20.40
C PRO A 69 -18.88 7.59 -19.60
N PRO A 70 -19.31 8.72 -20.20
CA PRO A 70 -19.34 9.99 -19.51
C PRO A 70 -20.20 9.91 -18.25
N LEU A 71 -19.78 10.63 -17.20
CA LEU A 71 -20.55 10.73 -15.97
C LEU A 71 -21.88 11.46 -16.21
N PRO A 72 -22.97 11.05 -15.55
CA PRO A 72 -24.23 11.77 -15.64
C PRO A 72 -24.08 13.20 -15.10
N ALA A 73 -24.95 14.10 -15.57
CA ALA A 73 -25.01 15.46 -15.05
C ALA A 73 -25.23 15.43 -13.53
N GLY A 74 -24.46 16.24 -12.80
CA GLY A 74 -24.52 16.29 -11.34
C GLY A 74 -23.82 15.14 -10.60
N HIS A 75 -23.10 14.25 -11.29
CA HIS A 75 -22.34 13.20 -10.62
C HIS A 75 -21.39 13.80 -9.57
N PRO A 76 -21.35 13.30 -8.32
CA PRO A 76 -20.62 13.94 -7.21
C PRO A 76 -19.14 14.22 -7.51
N ARG A 77 -18.48 13.31 -8.23
CA ARG A 77 -17.09 13.49 -8.66
C ARG A 77 -16.92 14.67 -9.63
N SER A 78 -17.81 14.84 -10.61
CA SER A 78 -17.72 15.93 -11.58
C SER A 78 -18.18 17.25 -10.98
N TRP A 79 -19.31 17.23 -10.25
CA TRP A 79 -19.84 18.42 -9.60
C TRP A 79 -18.87 18.95 -8.54
N GLY A 80 -18.33 18.06 -7.70
CA GLY A 80 -17.33 18.43 -6.71
C GLY A 80 -16.06 19.02 -7.32
N LEU A 81 -15.62 18.55 -8.49
CA LEU A 81 -14.49 19.17 -9.20
C LEU A 81 -14.81 20.57 -9.72
N LEU A 82 -16.03 20.79 -10.22
CA LEU A 82 -16.45 22.08 -10.74
C LEU A 82 -16.69 23.12 -9.64
N THR A 83 -17.15 22.70 -8.46
CA THR A 83 -17.51 23.61 -7.36
C THR A 83 -16.43 23.78 -6.31
N ARG A 84 -15.34 23.00 -6.36
CA ARG A 84 -14.24 23.08 -5.40
C ARG A 84 -13.67 24.49 -5.33
N GLY A 85 -13.58 25.04 -4.12
CA GLY A 85 -13.07 26.40 -3.88
C GLY A 85 -14.03 27.51 -4.28
N THR A 86 -15.28 27.19 -4.58
CA THR A 86 -16.34 28.18 -4.89
C THR A 86 -17.37 28.22 -3.76
N ILE A 87 -18.28 29.20 -3.80
CA ILE A 87 -19.42 29.26 -2.88
C ILE A 87 -20.36 28.05 -2.98
N LEU A 88 -20.26 27.28 -4.06
CA LEU A 88 -21.08 26.08 -4.30
C LEU A 88 -20.41 24.81 -3.77
N GLU A 89 -19.24 24.88 -3.13
CA GLU A 89 -18.58 23.71 -2.57
C GLU A 89 -19.47 23.03 -1.50
N GLY A 90 -19.58 21.70 -1.57
CA GLY A 90 -20.45 20.93 -0.68
C GLY A 90 -21.95 20.97 -1.03
N THR A 91 -22.37 21.76 -2.02
CA THR A 91 -23.77 21.76 -2.49
C THR A 91 -24.03 20.59 -3.45
N ALA A 92 -25.30 20.17 -3.56
CA ALA A 92 -25.74 19.17 -4.53
C ALA A 92 -26.12 19.84 -5.86
N PHE A 93 -25.93 19.14 -6.97
CA PHE A 93 -26.41 19.58 -8.28
C PHE A 93 -27.95 19.54 -8.32
N VAL A 94 -28.57 20.62 -8.80
CA VAL A 94 -30.02 20.73 -9.01
C VAL A 94 -30.30 20.84 -10.51
N PRO A 95 -30.93 19.83 -11.14
CA PRO A 95 -31.32 19.95 -12.55
C PRO A 95 -32.43 20.98 -12.70
N LEU A 96 -32.32 21.83 -13.72
CA LEU A 96 -33.44 22.66 -14.17
C LEU A 96 -34.53 21.73 -14.69
N ALA A 97 -35.72 21.78 -14.08
CA ALA A 97 -36.87 21.03 -14.58
C ALA A 97 -37.10 21.36 -16.06
N ALA A 98 -37.25 20.34 -16.91
CA ALA A 98 -37.62 20.53 -18.31
C ALA A 98 -38.94 21.32 -18.36
N PRO A 99 -39.12 22.29 -19.29
CA PRO A 99 -40.41 22.92 -19.48
C PRO A 99 -41.44 21.82 -19.79
N GLY A 100 -42.56 21.89 -19.09
CA GLY A 100 -43.67 20.95 -19.23
C GLY A 100 -44.09 20.81 -20.68
N ARG A 101 -44.43 19.57 -21.07
CA ARG A 101 -45.23 19.33 -22.28
C ARG A 101 -46.46 20.22 -22.20
N GLU A 102 -46.52 21.26 -23.02
CA GLU A 102 -47.77 21.98 -23.26
C GLU A 102 -48.75 21.03 -23.95
N ASP A 103 -49.96 21.01 -23.39
CA ASP A 103 -51.07 20.16 -23.76
C ASP A 103 -51.39 20.18 -25.26
N GLU A 104 -51.62 18.98 -25.77
CA GLU A 104 -52.33 18.69 -27.02
C GLU A 104 -53.77 19.25 -26.91
N ARG A 105 -54.14 20.18 -27.79
CA ARG A 105 -55.53 20.52 -28.13
C ARG A 105 -55.65 20.78 -29.63
#